data_AF-A0A819Q4Z2-F1
#
_entry.id   AF-A0A819Q4Z2-F1
#
_cell.length_a   1.000
_cell.length_b   1.000
_cell.length_c   1.000
_cell.angle_alpha   90.00
_cell.angle_beta   90.00
_cell.angle_gamma   90.00
#
_symmetry.space_group_name_H-M   'P 1'
#
loop_
_entity.id
_entity.type
_entity.pdbx_description
1 polymer ?
#
loop_
_entity_poly.entity_id
_entity_poly.type
_entity_poly.pdbx_seq_one_letter_code
_entity_poly.pdbx_strand_id
1 'polypeptide(L)'
;MANKSHGRCLVCDGVAIGLNFGVPTCMPCKAFFRRNAVKLGTRNFVCLGDGDCLVSYKHGRLCNCCRLAKCFRVGMKKSMILSDEERETRNRLVELNRLKRGKIPKQECVEWVCIYTKLKQITP
;
A
#
# COMPACT_ATOMS: atom_id res chain seq x y z
N MET A 1 -20.62 14.85 11.43
CA MET A 1 -19.51 14.02 11.94
C MET A 1 -18.25 14.87 11.99
N ALA A 2 -17.63 15.02 13.15
CA ALA A 2 -16.59 16.01 13.41
C ALA A 2 -15.36 15.83 12.50
N ASN A 3 -15.10 16.85 11.67
CA ASN A 3 -13.85 17.04 10.97
C ASN A 3 -12.76 17.37 12.02
N LYS A 4 -12.19 16.34 12.66
CA LYS A 4 -10.94 16.51 13.39
C LYS A 4 -9.88 16.80 12.33
N SER A 5 -9.49 18.06 12.20
CA SER A 5 -8.26 18.45 11.53
C SER A 5 -7.14 17.63 12.16
N HIS A 6 -6.64 16.62 11.46
CA HIS A 6 -5.54 15.81 11.91
C HIS A 6 -4.31 16.72 11.84
N GLY A 7 -4.09 17.51 12.89
CA GLY A 7 -3.32 18.77 12.83
C GLY A 7 -2.00 18.64 12.09
N ARG A 8 -1.13 17.73 12.52
CA ARG A 8 0.18 17.47 11.90
C ARG A 8 0.50 15.99 11.84
N CYS A 9 1.30 15.62 10.85
CA CYS A 9 1.88 14.30 10.69
C CYS A 9 2.94 14.06 11.76
N LEU A 10 2.72 13.08 12.65
CA LEU A 10 3.67 12.84 13.75
C LEU A 10 5.04 12.31 13.27
N VAL A 11 5.15 11.89 12.00
CA VAL A 11 6.41 11.41 11.42
C VAL A 11 7.24 12.57 10.86
N CYS A 12 6.66 13.52 10.13
CA CYS A 12 7.42 14.53 9.40
C CYS A 12 6.85 15.96 9.53
N ASP A 13 5.90 16.20 10.41
CA ASP A 13 5.30 17.51 10.68
C ASP A 13 4.54 18.17 9.51
N GLY A 14 4.41 17.48 8.37
CA GLY A 14 3.55 17.89 7.26
C GLY A 14 2.06 17.79 7.63
N VAL A 15 1.17 18.25 6.75
CA VAL A 15 -0.28 18.20 6.98
C VAL A 15 -0.77 16.76 7.02
N ALA A 16 -1.36 16.34 8.14
CA ALA A 16 -1.96 15.00 8.22
C ALA A 16 -3.36 14.98 7.59
N ILE A 17 -3.64 13.88 6.90
CA ILE A 17 -4.91 13.69 6.18
C ILE A 17 -5.90 12.82 6.95
N GLY A 18 -5.46 12.23 8.06
CA GLY A 18 -6.19 11.16 8.74
C GLY A 18 -5.30 10.35 9.67
N LEU A 19 -5.93 9.45 10.42
CA LEU A 19 -5.27 8.32 11.05
C LEU A 19 -4.90 7.30 9.97
N ASN A 20 -3.61 7.03 9.77
CA ASN A 20 -3.16 5.93 8.92
C ASN A 20 -2.29 4.99 9.74
N PHE A 21 -2.66 3.70 9.75
CA PHE A 21 -1.97 2.68 10.54
C PHE A 21 -1.91 3.02 12.04
N GLY A 22 -2.97 3.66 12.56
CA GLY A 22 -3.10 4.02 13.97
C GLY A 22 -2.62 5.42 14.36
N VAL A 23 -2.00 6.19 13.45
CA VAL A 23 -1.34 7.45 13.79
C VAL A 23 -1.72 8.59 12.82
N PRO A 24 -1.92 9.85 13.28
CA PRO A 24 -2.07 11.01 12.41
C PRO A 24 -0.87 11.19 11.50
N THR A 25 -1.06 11.04 10.19
CA THR A 25 0.03 11.08 9.20
C THR A 25 -0.38 11.71 7.87
N CYS A 26 0.59 12.28 7.16
CA CYS A 26 0.41 12.80 5.81
C CYS A 26 0.37 11.67 4.76
N MET A 27 -0.13 11.97 3.56
CA MET A 27 -0.20 11.00 2.46
C MET A 27 1.16 10.39 2.08
N PRO A 28 2.27 11.15 2.01
CA PRO A 28 3.59 10.57 1.76
C PRO A 28 4.03 9.57 2.84
N CYS A 29 3.83 9.89 4.13
CA CYS A 29 4.21 8.97 5.22
C CYS A 29 3.34 7.72 5.24
N LYS A 30 2.04 7.83 4.94
CA LYS A 30 1.15 6.68 4.72
C LYS A 30 1.70 5.74 3.65
N ALA A 31 2.00 6.27 2.46
CA ALA A 31 2.48 5.45 1.34
C ALA A 31 3.89 4.90 1.58
N PHE A 32 4.75 5.68 2.25
CA PHE A 32 6.08 5.26 2.65
C PHE A 32 6.02 4.08 3.64
N PHE A 33 5.24 4.19 4.70
CA PHE A 33 5.13 3.13 5.72
C PHE A 33 4.60 1.84 5.12
N ARG A 34 3.51 1.89 4.35
CA ARG A 34 2.92 0.70 3.69
C ARG A 34 3.94 -0.07 2.84
N ARG A 35 4.78 0.65 2.07
CA ARG A 35 5.77 0.02 1.18
C ARG A 35 6.98 -0.56 1.89
N ASN A 36 7.36 0.03 3.03
CA ASN A 36 8.64 -0.28 3.68
C ASN A 36 8.49 -1.14 4.93
N ALA A 37 7.38 -1.04 5.67
CA ALA A 37 7.13 -1.87 6.87
C ALA A 37 7.04 -3.37 6.53
N VAL A 38 6.48 -3.72 5.36
CA VAL A 38 6.46 -5.12 4.89
C VAL A 38 7.85 -5.66 4.56
N LYS A 39 8.78 -4.78 4.18
CA LYS A 39 10.17 -5.13 3.84
C LYS A 39 11.10 -5.13 5.05
N LEU A 40 10.59 -4.80 6.24
CA LEU A 40 11.37 -4.89 7.47
C LEU A 40 11.70 -6.36 7.72
N GLY A 41 13.00 -6.67 7.84
CA GLY A 41 13.53 -8.03 7.97
C GLY A 41 14.04 -8.64 6.66
N THR A 42 13.58 -8.17 5.51
CA THR A 42 14.04 -8.67 4.18
C THR A 42 14.86 -7.64 3.40
N ARG A 43 14.69 -6.35 3.70
CA ARG A 43 15.49 -5.25 3.14
C ARG A 43 16.27 -4.55 4.23
N ASN A 44 17.55 -4.30 3.94
CA ASN A 44 18.40 -3.48 4.80
C ASN A 44 18.08 -2.00 4.62
N PHE A 45 17.63 -1.36 5.69
CA PHE A 45 17.47 0.08 5.77
C PHE A 45 18.71 0.66 6.46
N VAL A 46 19.66 1.14 5.68
CA VAL A 46 20.92 1.71 6.18
C VAL A 46 20.80 3.24 6.26
N CYS A 47 21.21 3.82 7.39
CA CYS A 47 21.42 5.24 7.52
C CYS A 47 22.86 5.56 7.10
N LEU A 48 23.06 6.66 6.36
CA LEU A 48 24.41 7.12 5.95
C LEU A 48 25.04 8.11 6.95
N GLY A 49 24.28 8.54 7.97
CA GLY A 49 24.78 9.32 9.10
C GLY A 49 24.55 8.55 10.41
N ASP A 50 24.35 9.26 11.51
CA ASP A 50 24.35 8.68 12.87
C ASP A 50 23.04 7.99 13.31
N GLY A 51 22.13 7.75 12.37
CA GLY A 51 20.86 7.06 12.64
C GLY A 51 19.77 7.95 13.25
N ASP A 52 20.00 9.25 13.38
CA ASP A 52 19.13 10.23 14.01
C ASP A 52 18.67 11.36 13.06
N CYS A 53 18.81 11.16 11.74
CA CYS A 53 18.50 12.17 10.73
C CYS A 53 17.14 12.84 10.97
N LEU A 54 17.12 14.17 10.87
CA LEU A 54 15.90 14.96 11.00
C LEU A 54 14.85 14.57 9.95
N VAL A 55 13.72 14.03 10.42
CA VAL A 55 12.58 13.66 9.57
C VAL A 55 11.56 14.80 9.60
N SER A 56 11.58 15.66 8.59
CA SER A 56 10.67 16.82 8.49
C SER A 56 10.26 17.10 7.05
N TYR A 57 9.02 17.51 6.82
CA TYR A 57 8.42 17.77 5.51
C TYR A 57 9.15 18.87 4.73
N LYS A 58 9.81 19.80 5.42
CA LYS A 58 10.59 20.88 4.81
C LYS A 58 11.86 20.38 4.12
N HIS A 59 12.39 19.23 4.54
CA HIS A 59 13.61 18.66 4.01
C HIS A 59 13.22 17.64 2.93
N GLY A 60 13.82 17.76 1.74
CA GLY A 60 13.44 16.98 0.56
C GLY A 60 13.54 15.45 0.74
N ARG A 61 14.61 14.84 0.23
CA ARG A 61 14.76 13.38 0.32
C ARG A 61 15.13 12.98 1.75
N LEU A 62 14.15 12.46 2.48
CA LEU A 62 14.34 11.98 3.85
C LEU A 62 15.09 10.64 3.90
N CYS A 63 15.94 10.44 4.92
CA CYS A 63 16.60 9.17 5.19
C CYS A 63 15.56 8.06 5.40
N ASN A 64 15.58 7.03 4.56
CA ASN A 64 14.61 5.94 4.62
C ASN A 64 14.70 5.15 5.94
N CYS A 65 15.91 4.96 6.47
CA CYS A 65 16.13 4.27 7.75
C CYS A 65 15.48 5.04 8.90
N CYS A 66 15.90 6.29 9.13
CA CYS A 66 15.38 7.14 10.19
C CYS A 66 13.88 7.41 10.06
N ARG A 67 13.37 7.57 8.83
CA ARG A 67 11.94 7.76 8.57
C ARG A 67 11.13 6.53 8.94
N LEU A 68 11.58 5.33 8.57
CA LEU A 68 10.89 4.09 8.93
C LEU A 68 10.95 3.83 10.44
N ALA A 69 12.12 4.06 11.06
CA ALA A 69 12.28 3.98 12.50
C ALA A 69 11.32 4.94 13.23
N LYS A 70 11.22 6.20 12.77
CA LYS A 70 10.29 7.18 13.35
C LYS A 70 8.83 6.77 13.16
N CYS A 71 8.45 6.20 12.01
CA CYS A 71 7.09 5.66 11.80
C CYS A 71 6.69 4.66 12.90
N PHE A 72 7.57 3.70 13.21
CA PHE A 72 7.31 2.74 14.29
C PHE A 72 7.33 3.39 15.66
N ARG A 73 8.28 4.30 15.92
CA ARG A 73 8.41 5.02 17.19
C ARG A 73 7.16 5.82 17.56
N VAL A 74 6.49 6.43 16.57
CA VAL A 74 5.23 7.16 16.79
C VAL A 74 3.99 6.24 16.85
N GLY A 75 4.17 4.93 16.73
CA GLY A 75 3.11 3.93 16.92
C GLY A 75 2.41 3.44 15.65
N MET A 76 2.99 3.64 14.45
CA MET A 76 2.39 3.08 13.23
C MET A 76 2.45 1.54 13.25
N LYS A 77 1.30 0.89 13.03
CA LYS A 77 1.16 -0.56 13.18
C LYS A 77 1.30 -1.31 11.85
N LYS A 78 2.33 -2.16 11.73
CA LYS A 78 2.50 -3.07 10.58
C LYS A 78 1.34 -4.05 10.44
N SER A 79 0.73 -4.49 11.54
CA SER A 79 -0.42 -5.40 11.55
C SER A 79 -1.67 -4.85 10.86
N MET A 80 -1.75 -3.52 10.61
CA MET A 80 -2.83 -2.92 9.85
C MET A 80 -2.55 -2.89 8.33
N ILE A 81 -1.42 -3.46 7.89
CA ILE A 81 -1.11 -3.69 6.49
C ILE A 81 -1.49 -5.13 6.18
N LEU A 82 -2.34 -5.32 5.15
CA LEU A 82 -2.72 -6.65 4.69
C LEU A 82 -1.50 -7.49 4.34
N SER A 83 -1.55 -8.77 4.72
CA SER A 83 -0.63 -9.79 4.22
C SER A 83 -0.77 -9.95 2.71
N ASP A 84 0.21 -10.61 2.10
CA ASP A 84 0.16 -10.88 0.66
C ASP A 84 -1.04 -11.81 0.32
N GLU A 85 -1.38 -12.75 1.20
CA GLU A 85 -2.54 -13.65 1.08
C GLU A 85 -3.88 -12.90 1.22
N GLU A 86 -4.00 -12.00 2.20
CA GLU A 86 -5.21 -11.18 2.38
C GLU A 86 -5.41 -10.22 1.20
N ARG A 87 -4.31 -9.66 0.67
CA ARG A 87 -4.34 -8.82 -0.52
C ARG A 87 -4.81 -9.61 -1.74
N GLU A 88 -4.30 -10.83 -1.92
CA GLU A 88 -4.70 -11.71 -3.01
C GLU A 88 -6.18 -12.09 -2.92
N THR A 89 -6.64 -12.50 -1.73
CA THR A 89 -8.06 -12.80 -1.46
C THR A 89 -8.94 -11.59 -1.79
N ARG A 90 -8.56 -10.38 -1.34
CA ARG A 90 -9.27 -9.15 -1.69
C ARG A 90 -9.31 -8.93 -3.20
N ASN A 91 -8.19 -9.10 -3.90
CA ASN A 91 -8.11 -8.88 -5.34
C ASN A 91 -9.05 -9.83 -6.10
N ARG A 92 -9.09 -11.11 -5.72
CA ARG A 92 -10.03 -12.10 -6.27
C ARG A 92 -11.49 -11.70 -6.03
N LEU A 93 -11.81 -11.26 -4.82
CA LEU A 93 -13.18 -10.78 -4.50
C LEU A 93 -13.57 -9.55 -5.33
N VAL A 94 -12.64 -8.60 -5.55
CA VAL A 94 -12.87 -7.45 -6.41
C VAL A 94 -13.16 -7.89 -7.84
N GLU A 95 -12.43 -8.87 -8.35
CA GLU A 95 -12.62 -9.39 -9.71
C GLU A 95 -13.95 -10.12 -9.87
N LEU A 96 -14.28 -11.01 -8.93
CA LEU A 96 -15.60 -11.66 -8.88
C LEU A 96 -16.75 -10.63 -8.84
N ASN A 97 -16.59 -9.53 -8.11
CA ASN A 97 -17.59 -8.47 -8.06
C ASN A 97 -17.70 -7.66 -9.37
N ARG A 98 -16.63 -7.55 -10.17
CA ARG A 98 -16.68 -6.95 -11.50
C ARG A 98 -17.43 -7.83 -12.49
N LEU A 99 -17.12 -9.13 -12.48
CA LEU A 99 -17.81 -10.14 -13.30
C LEU A 99 -19.31 -10.17 -13.00
N LYS A 100 -19.70 -10.22 -11.71
CA LYS A 100 -21.11 -10.19 -11.28
C LYS A 100 -21.85 -8.92 -11.71
N ARG A 101 -21.16 -7.79 -11.85
CA ARG A 101 -21.74 -6.51 -12.28
C ARG A 101 -21.78 -6.36 -13.81
N GLY A 102 -21.41 -7.39 -14.57
CA GLY A 102 -21.35 -7.35 -16.03
C GLY A 102 -20.34 -6.33 -16.58
N LYS A 103 -19.42 -5.82 -15.75
CA LYS A 103 -18.34 -4.91 -16.17
C LYS A 103 -17.11 -5.73 -16.52
N ILE A 104 -17.25 -6.59 -17.53
CA ILE A 104 -16.14 -7.35 -18.10
C ILE A 104 -15.32 -6.37 -18.96
N PRO A 105 -14.01 -6.20 -18.73
CA PRO A 105 -13.15 -5.51 -19.68
C PRO A 105 -13.16 -6.26 -21.02
N LYS A 106 -13.44 -5.56 -22.13
CA LYS A 106 -13.48 -6.15 -23.50
C LYS A 106 -12.19 -6.92 -23.89
N GLN A 107 -11.10 -6.77 -23.15
CA GLN A 107 -9.81 -7.41 -23.40
C GLN A 107 -9.69 -8.88 -22.96
N GLU A 108 -10.57 -9.43 -22.11
CA GLU A 108 -10.47 -10.86 -21.67
C GLU A 108 -11.30 -11.84 -22.51
N CYS A 109 -12.06 -11.35 -23.49
CA CYS A 109 -12.80 -12.23 -24.41
C CYS A 109 -11.88 -13.07 -25.32
N VAL A 110 -10.58 -12.76 -25.43
CA VAL A 110 -9.67 -13.44 -26.37
C VAL A 110 -9.23 -14.84 -25.93
N GLU A 111 -9.21 -15.18 -24.63
CA GLU A 111 -8.84 -16.55 -24.21
C GLU A 111 -10.01 -17.54 -24.34
N TRP A 112 -11.24 -17.13 -24.00
CA TRP A 112 -12.42 -18.01 -24.10
C TRP A 112 -12.87 -18.28 -25.54
N VAL A 113 -12.72 -17.31 -26.46
CA VAL A 113 -13.01 -17.51 -27.89
C VAL A 113 -12.01 -18.51 -28.51
N CYS A 114 -10.77 -18.54 -28.05
CA CYS A 114 -9.74 -19.47 -28.54
C CYS A 114 -9.96 -20.92 -28.06
N ILE A 115 -10.44 -21.10 -26.82
CA ILE A 115 -10.78 -22.43 -26.29
C ILE A 115 -12.02 -23.00 -26.99
N TYR A 116 -13.09 -22.20 -27.17
CA TYR A 116 -14.30 -22.64 -27.86
C TYR A 116 -14.10 -22.90 -29.36
N THR A 117 -13.20 -22.18 -30.03
CA THR A 117 -12.88 -22.43 -31.46
C THR A 117 -11.95 -23.62 -31.66
N LYS A 118 -11.04 -23.92 -30.74
CA LYS A 118 -10.22 -25.14 -30.78
C LYS A 118 -11.00 -26.42 -30.46
N LEU A 119 -11.96 -26.36 -29.55
CA LEU A 119 -12.78 -27.54 -29.20
C LEU A 119 -13.76 -27.96 -30.30
N LYS A 120 -14.18 -27.04 -31.19
CA LYS A 120 -15.02 -27.36 -32.36
C LYS A 120 -14.26 -27.95 -33.56
N GLN A 121 -12.94 -28.11 -33.47
CA GLN A 121 -12.11 -28.71 -34.53
C GLN A 121 -11.60 -30.12 -34.17
N ILE A 122 -11.94 -30.66 -32.99
CA ILE A 122 -11.41 -31.93 -32.47
C ILE A 122 -12.51 -32.98 -32.23
N THR A 123 -13.79 -32.62 -32.40
CA THR A 123 -14.88 -33.59 -32.46
C THR A 123 -15.21 -33.90 -33.93
N PRO A 124 -15.36 -35.19 -34.33
CA PRO A 124 -15.82 -35.54 -35.67
C PRO A 124 -17.17 -34.91 -36.03
#